data_AF-A0A3P8S8W7-F1
#
_entry.id   AF-A0A3P8S8W7-F1
#
_cell.length_a   1.000
_cell.length_b   1.000
_cell.length_c   1.000
_cell.angle_alpha   90.00
_cell.angle_beta   90.00
_cell.angle_gamma   90.00
#
_symmetry.space_group_name_H-M   'P 1'
#
loop_
_entity.id
_entity.type
_entity.pdbx_description
1 polymer ?
#
loop_
_entity_poly.entity_id
_entity_poly.type
_entity_poly.pdbx_seq_one_letter_code
_entity_poly.pdbx_strand_id
1 'polypeptide(L)'
;MKRQNARTLALIVSILTYLVVGAAVFETLESKQEKSHKRKLDARKYELMRKYNLTKENFEELEHVVLQLKPHKAGVQWKFAGSFYFAITVITTIGYGHAAPSTDSGKVFCMFYALLGIPLTLVMFQSLGERINTFVRYLLHQAKKCLGMRHTEVSMANMVTVGFFSCLSTLCVGAVAFSHCEGWSFLHAFYYCFITLTTIGFGDYVALQRDDALQNDPRYVAFCFVYILMGLTVIGAFLNLVVLRFLTMNAEDERRDAKQKALLSAVKPRGEVARLLPVSTSSTPVADGGTKPKDLKGVYTEVLHFQTICSCLWYRSKEKLQGSTMIPQELTFSDAYLQQNSPHYVEPGSSGCVCSPRQCTSISSIATGLHILSPFSLFKRRSSV
;
A
#
# COMPACT_ATOMS: atom_id res chain seq x y z
N MET A 1 15.03 -10.27 28.04
CA MET A 1 14.79 -9.39 26.87
C MET A 1 13.33 -9.54 26.44
N LYS A 2 12.60 -8.45 26.11
CA LYS A 2 11.23 -8.57 25.56
C LYS A 2 11.26 -9.37 24.26
N ARG A 3 10.26 -10.22 24.02
CA ARG A 3 10.15 -11.05 22.79
C ARG A 3 10.25 -10.22 21.50
N GLN A 4 9.72 -9.00 21.53
CA GLN A 4 9.80 -8.03 20.43
C GLN A 4 11.23 -7.56 20.17
N ASN A 5 11.94 -7.11 21.21
CA ASN A 5 13.34 -6.68 21.08
C ASN A 5 14.23 -7.84 20.59
N ALA A 6 13.95 -9.07 21.05
CA ALA A 6 14.63 -10.27 20.58
C ALA A 6 14.34 -10.54 19.10
N ARG A 7 13.08 -10.43 18.66
CA ARG A 7 12.67 -10.58 17.25
C ARG A 7 13.33 -9.50 16.36
N THR A 8 13.31 -8.24 16.78
CA THR A 8 13.94 -7.14 16.03
C THR A 8 15.45 -7.33 15.93
N LEU A 9 16.12 -7.69 17.03
CA LEU A 9 17.55 -7.98 17.02
C LEU A 9 17.88 -9.17 16.10
N ALA A 10 17.08 -10.25 16.15
CA ALA A 10 17.24 -11.39 15.27
C ALA A 10 17.08 -11.02 13.79
N LEU A 11 16.12 -10.15 13.45
CA LEU A 11 15.94 -9.65 12.08
C LEU A 11 17.15 -8.81 11.63
N ILE A 12 17.66 -7.93 12.49
CA ILE A 12 18.87 -7.12 12.19
C ILE A 12 20.07 -8.02 11.92
N VAL A 13 20.35 -8.98 12.81
CA VAL A 13 21.45 -9.92 12.66
C VAL A 13 21.29 -10.77 11.39
N SER A 14 20.07 -11.21 11.09
CA SER A 14 19.78 -12.00 9.89
C SER A 14 20.05 -11.19 8.61
N ILE A 15 19.62 -9.93 8.55
CA ILE A 15 19.86 -9.05 7.39
C ILE A 15 21.35 -8.76 7.22
N LEU A 16 22.08 -8.45 8.31
CA LEU A 16 23.52 -8.22 8.24
C LEU A 16 24.26 -9.47 7.74
N THR A 17 23.88 -10.65 8.23
CA THR A 17 24.46 -11.91 7.77
C THR A 17 24.15 -12.16 6.29
N TYR A 18 22.91 -11.89 5.86
CA TYR A 18 22.49 -12.01 4.46
C TYR A 18 23.30 -11.08 3.54
N LEU A 19 23.57 -9.85 3.97
CA LEU A 19 24.41 -8.90 3.22
C LEU A 19 25.86 -9.37 3.12
N VAL A 20 26.45 -9.89 4.20
CA VAL A 20 27.83 -10.41 4.20
C VAL A 20 27.96 -11.61 3.26
N VAL A 21 27.01 -12.55 3.34
CA VAL A 21 26.98 -13.71 2.43
C VAL A 21 26.82 -13.25 0.98
N GLY A 22 25.90 -12.31 0.71
CA GLY A 22 25.72 -11.74 -0.62
C GLY A 22 26.98 -11.07 -1.16
N ALA A 23 27.68 -10.27 -0.34
CA ALA A 23 28.93 -9.61 -0.72
C ALA A 23 30.02 -10.62 -1.09
N ALA A 24 30.21 -11.67 -0.29
CA ALA A 24 31.19 -12.72 -0.58
C ALA A 24 30.87 -13.46 -1.89
N VAL A 25 29.60 -13.81 -2.12
CA VAL A 25 29.18 -14.48 -3.36
C VAL A 25 29.41 -13.57 -4.57
N PHE A 26 28.95 -12.31 -4.53
CA PHE A 26 29.15 -11.38 -5.65
C PHE A 26 30.62 -11.09 -5.93
N GLU A 27 31.47 -10.96 -4.91
CA GLU A 27 32.92 -10.81 -5.11
C GLU A 27 33.50 -12.00 -5.88
N THR A 28 33.15 -13.22 -5.49
CA THR A 28 33.67 -14.43 -6.15
C THR A 28 33.21 -14.57 -7.59
N LEU A 29 31.96 -14.20 -7.89
CA LEU A 29 31.37 -14.33 -9.22
C LEU A 29 31.83 -13.21 -10.16
N GLU A 30 31.88 -11.96 -9.69
CA GLU A 30 32.06 -10.79 -10.57
C GLU A 30 33.48 -10.23 -10.57
N SER A 31 34.26 -10.33 -9.47
CA SER A 31 35.55 -9.62 -9.35
C SER A 31 36.56 -10.03 -10.42
N LYS A 32 36.63 -11.33 -10.74
CA LYS A 32 37.56 -11.83 -11.76
C LYS A 32 37.16 -11.35 -13.16
N GLN A 33 35.86 -11.34 -13.45
CA GLN A 33 35.32 -10.90 -14.73
C GLN A 33 35.50 -9.40 -14.93
N GLU A 34 35.21 -8.59 -13.91
CA GLU A 34 35.41 -7.14 -13.92
C GLU A 34 36.88 -6.78 -14.20
N LYS A 35 37.83 -7.36 -13.44
CA LYS A 35 39.28 -7.11 -13.64
C LYS A 35 39.74 -7.52 -15.04
N SER A 36 39.22 -8.63 -15.57
CA SER A 36 39.52 -9.09 -16.93
C SER A 36 38.97 -8.14 -17.99
N HIS A 37 37.70 -7.72 -17.86
CA HIS A 37 37.07 -6.76 -18.78
C HIS A 37 37.75 -5.41 -18.75
N LYS A 38 38.10 -4.88 -17.56
CA LYS A 38 38.84 -3.63 -17.43
C LYS A 38 40.18 -3.67 -18.17
N ARG A 39 40.97 -4.73 -17.97
CA ARG A 39 42.24 -4.91 -18.68
C ARG A 39 42.08 -4.95 -20.21
N LYS A 40 41.04 -5.63 -20.71
CA LYS A 40 40.73 -5.68 -22.16
C LYS A 40 40.32 -4.31 -22.70
N LEU A 41 39.51 -3.57 -21.95
CA LEU A 41 39.08 -2.21 -22.32
C LEU A 41 40.24 -1.23 -22.31
N ASP A 42 41.10 -1.27 -21.30
CA ASP A 42 42.31 -0.44 -21.23
C ASP A 42 43.25 -0.74 -22.40
N ALA A 43 43.47 -2.02 -22.73
CA ALA A 43 44.27 -2.41 -23.88
C ALA A 43 43.69 -1.85 -25.21
N ARG A 44 42.37 -1.96 -25.40
CA ARG A 44 41.68 -1.38 -26.57
C ARG A 44 41.74 0.14 -26.59
N LYS A 45 41.63 0.81 -25.43
CA LYS A 45 41.79 2.27 -25.29
C LYS A 45 43.16 2.70 -25.82
N TYR A 46 44.25 2.08 -25.36
CA TYR A 46 45.60 2.41 -25.83
C TYR A 46 45.85 2.04 -27.30
N GLU A 47 45.22 0.98 -27.80
CA GLU A 47 45.27 0.63 -29.23
C GLU A 47 44.62 1.73 -30.09
N LEU A 48 43.42 2.18 -29.71
CA LEU A 48 42.71 3.26 -30.42
C LEU A 48 43.46 4.58 -30.34
N MET A 49 43.99 4.94 -29.16
CA MET A 49 44.77 6.17 -29.00
C MET A 49 45.99 6.19 -29.93
N ARG A 50 46.71 5.07 -30.06
CA ARG A 50 47.85 4.94 -30.99
C ARG A 50 47.42 4.92 -32.45
N LYS A 51 46.34 4.21 -32.79
CA LYS A 51 45.85 4.09 -34.17
C LYS A 51 45.41 5.44 -34.75
N TYR A 52 44.84 6.30 -33.92
CA TYR A 52 44.30 7.61 -34.32
C TYR A 52 45.15 8.79 -33.85
N ASN A 53 46.36 8.56 -33.32
CA ASN A 53 47.26 9.59 -32.79
C ASN A 53 46.57 10.56 -31.81
N LEU A 54 45.76 10.02 -30.90
CA LEU A 54 45.05 10.82 -29.88
C LEU A 54 45.94 11.04 -28.65
N THR A 55 46.06 12.30 -28.24
CA THR A 55 46.60 12.65 -26.92
C THR A 55 45.64 12.18 -25.81
N LYS A 56 46.13 12.15 -24.57
CA LYS A 56 45.32 11.71 -23.42
C LYS A 56 44.14 12.66 -23.20
N GLU A 57 44.38 13.96 -23.30
CA GLU A 57 43.40 15.02 -23.11
C GLU A 57 42.29 14.93 -24.16
N ASN A 58 42.65 14.77 -25.44
CA ASN A 58 41.67 14.66 -26.54
C ASN A 58 40.82 13.39 -26.42
N PHE A 59 41.41 12.29 -25.93
CA PHE A 59 40.64 11.07 -25.68
C PHE A 59 39.66 11.24 -24.51
N GLU A 60 40.07 11.91 -23.43
CA GLU A 60 39.19 12.21 -22.29
C GLU A 60 38.02 13.12 -22.68
N GLU A 61 38.26 14.11 -23.55
CA GLU A 61 37.20 14.95 -24.12
C GLU A 61 36.22 14.12 -24.97
N LEU A 62 36.75 13.26 -25.85
CA LEU A 62 35.92 12.35 -26.65
C LEU A 62 35.09 11.40 -25.78
N GLU A 63 35.72 10.84 -24.74
CA GLU A 63 35.06 9.98 -23.75
C GLU A 63 33.90 10.71 -23.08
N HIS A 64 34.11 11.97 -22.68
CA HIS A 64 33.06 12.80 -22.08
C HIS A 64 31.89 13.05 -23.04
N VAL A 65 32.15 13.41 -24.30
CA VAL A 65 31.10 13.60 -25.31
C VAL A 65 30.33 12.31 -25.56
N VAL A 66 31.01 11.17 -25.68
CA VAL A 66 30.37 9.87 -25.89
C VAL A 66 29.46 9.48 -24.71
N LEU A 67 29.87 9.77 -23.47
CA LEU A 67 29.06 9.54 -22.28
C LEU A 67 27.79 10.42 -22.28
N GLN A 68 27.89 11.69 -22.67
CA GLN A 68 26.75 12.60 -22.77
C GLN A 68 25.77 12.24 -23.91
N LEU A 69 26.26 11.62 -24.98
CA LEU A 69 25.44 11.14 -26.10
C LEU A 69 24.68 9.86 -25.77
N LYS A 70 25.13 9.05 -24.81
CA LYS A 70 24.52 7.75 -24.46
C LYS A 70 22.99 7.78 -24.29
N PRO A 71 22.36 8.67 -23.50
CA PRO A 71 20.91 8.72 -23.36
C PRO A 71 20.17 9.17 -24.63
N HIS A 72 20.85 9.89 -25.52
CA HIS A 72 20.26 10.37 -26.78
C HIS A 72 20.30 9.31 -27.89
N LYS A 73 21.10 8.24 -27.72
CA LYS A 73 21.20 7.14 -28.70
C LYS A 73 19.93 6.31 -28.83
N ALA A 74 19.12 6.26 -27.77
CA ALA A 74 17.84 5.54 -27.75
C ALA A 74 16.68 6.36 -28.33
N GLY A 75 16.96 7.55 -28.89
CA GLY A 75 15.96 8.43 -29.47
C GLY A 75 15.41 9.48 -28.51
N VAL A 76 14.29 10.09 -28.92
CA VAL A 76 13.61 11.15 -28.15
C VAL A 76 12.84 10.56 -26.97
N GLN A 77 13.42 10.69 -25.76
CA GLN A 77 12.84 10.16 -24.52
C GLN A 77 11.74 11.05 -23.91
N TRP A 78 11.73 12.37 -24.18
CA TRP A 78 10.84 13.34 -23.49
C TRP A 78 9.64 13.81 -24.32
N LYS A 79 9.00 12.88 -25.03
CA LYS A 79 7.64 13.06 -25.58
C LYS A 79 6.62 12.36 -24.69
N PHE A 80 5.32 12.52 -24.94
CA PHE A 80 4.26 11.99 -24.05
C PHE A 80 4.46 10.52 -23.64
N ALA A 81 4.72 9.61 -24.59
CA ALA A 81 4.92 8.19 -24.29
C ALA A 81 6.12 7.94 -23.35
N GLY A 82 7.25 8.60 -23.61
CA GLY A 82 8.44 8.46 -22.76
C GLY A 82 8.31 9.17 -21.42
N SER A 83 7.67 10.34 -21.36
CA SER A 83 7.32 11.02 -20.11
C SER A 83 6.35 10.17 -19.26
N PHE A 84 5.41 9.48 -19.88
CA PHE A 84 4.50 8.56 -19.20
C PHE A 84 5.24 7.32 -18.70
N TYR A 85 6.14 6.74 -19.51
CA TYR A 85 7.00 5.65 -19.07
C TYR A 85 7.86 6.05 -17.86
N PHE A 86 8.51 7.22 -17.93
CA PHE A 86 9.25 7.79 -16.81
C PHE A 86 8.36 7.96 -15.57
N ALA A 87 7.15 8.52 -15.72
CA ALA A 87 6.21 8.68 -14.62
C ALA A 87 5.85 7.35 -13.95
N ILE A 88 5.61 6.27 -14.73
CA ILE A 88 5.42 4.91 -14.20
C ILE A 88 6.64 4.52 -13.38
N THR A 89 7.86 4.64 -13.93
CA THR A 89 9.08 4.21 -13.22
C THR A 89 9.31 4.94 -11.91
N VAL A 90 8.89 6.21 -11.79
CA VAL A 90 8.98 7.01 -10.57
C VAL A 90 7.97 6.53 -9.52
N ILE A 91 6.68 6.47 -9.85
CA ILE A 91 5.63 6.12 -8.87
C ILE A 91 5.68 4.65 -8.45
N THR A 92 6.19 3.78 -9.32
CA THR A 92 6.39 2.35 -9.02
C THR A 92 7.74 2.06 -8.37
N THR A 93 8.60 3.07 -8.17
CA THR A 93 9.94 2.94 -7.58
C THR A 93 10.90 2.04 -8.35
N ILE A 94 10.62 1.73 -9.63
CA ILE A 94 11.54 0.95 -10.48
C ILE A 94 12.79 1.77 -10.80
N GLY A 95 12.61 3.00 -11.29
CA GLY A 95 13.71 3.96 -11.47
C GLY A 95 14.92 3.50 -12.30
N TYR A 96 14.73 2.92 -13.51
CA TYR A 96 15.81 2.43 -14.38
C TYR A 96 16.97 3.41 -14.65
N GLY A 97 16.74 4.72 -14.59
CA GLY A 97 17.79 5.72 -14.86
C GLY A 97 18.21 5.87 -16.33
N HIS A 98 17.57 5.18 -17.29
CA HIS A 98 17.79 5.40 -18.73
C HIS A 98 17.40 6.82 -19.17
N ALA A 99 16.40 7.41 -18.50
CA ALA A 99 16.02 8.81 -18.61
C ALA A 99 15.87 9.41 -17.21
N ALA A 100 16.44 10.60 -17.01
CA ALA A 100 16.37 11.34 -15.76
C ALA A 100 16.20 12.84 -16.05
N PRO A 101 15.50 13.60 -15.19
CA PRO A 101 15.29 15.03 -15.40
C PRO A 101 16.63 15.77 -15.34
N SER A 102 17.03 16.37 -16.46
CA SER A 102 18.26 17.15 -16.56
C SER A 102 18.10 18.56 -16.00
N THR A 103 16.90 19.13 -16.08
CA THR A 103 16.58 20.48 -15.60
C THR A 103 16.30 20.51 -14.10
N ASP A 104 16.67 21.60 -13.43
CA ASP A 104 16.45 21.76 -11.99
C ASP A 104 14.95 21.81 -11.65
N SER A 105 14.14 22.46 -12.49
CA SER A 105 12.67 22.43 -12.35
C SER A 105 12.09 21.02 -12.48
N GLY A 106 12.62 20.21 -13.40
CA GLY A 106 12.22 18.81 -13.58
C GLY A 106 12.59 17.95 -12.37
N LYS A 107 13.77 18.16 -11.77
CA LYS A 107 14.20 17.46 -10.55
C LYS A 107 13.30 17.82 -9.37
N VAL A 108 13.03 19.11 -9.16
CA VAL A 108 12.13 19.57 -8.09
C VAL A 108 10.72 18.99 -8.26
N PHE A 109 10.16 19.05 -9.48
CA PHE A 109 8.87 18.44 -9.77
C PHE A 109 8.87 16.92 -9.49
N CYS A 110 9.92 16.21 -9.91
CA CYS A 110 10.07 14.77 -9.68
C CYS A 110 10.06 14.42 -8.18
N MET A 111 10.69 15.23 -7.33
CA MET A 111 10.68 15.03 -5.87
C MET A 111 9.27 15.10 -5.28
N PHE A 112 8.50 16.14 -5.63
CA PHE A 112 7.11 16.29 -5.16
C PHE A 112 6.18 15.23 -5.77
N TYR A 113 6.39 14.88 -7.03
CA TYR A 113 5.62 13.85 -7.72
C TYR A 113 5.83 12.48 -7.08
N ALA A 114 7.07 12.10 -6.76
CA ALA A 114 7.39 10.85 -6.06
C ALA A 114 6.82 10.82 -4.64
N LEU A 115 6.89 11.94 -3.90
CA LEU A 115 6.40 12.05 -2.52
C LEU A 115 4.91 11.69 -2.40
N LEU A 116 4.08 12.13 -3.34
CA LEU A 116 2.64 11.83 -3.35
C LEU A 116 2.31 10.56 -4.13
N GLY A 117 3.02 10.30 -5.23
CA GLY A 117 2.77 9.19 -6.13
C GLY A 117 3.07 7.83 -5.50
N ILE A 118 4.21 7.67 -4.83
CA ILE A 118 4.62 6.38 -4.26
C ILE A 118 3.61 5.87 -3.22
N PRO A 119 3.19 6.66 -2.20
CA PRO A 119 2.16 6.21 -1.25
C PRO A 119 0.84 5.83 -1.94
N LEU A 120 0.38 6.62 -2.91
CA LEU A 120 -0.84 6.36 -3.66
C LEU A 120 -0.74 5.03 -4.43
N THR A 121 0.38 4.80 -5.11
CA THR A 121 0.64 3.57 -5.88
C THR A 121 0.74 2.35 -4.96
N LEU A 122 1.38 2.46 -3.79
CA LEU A 122 1.43 1.38 -2.81
C LEU A 122 0.03 1.00 -2.31
N VAL A 123 -0.80 1.98 -1.94
CA VAL A 123 -2.18 1.72 -1.50
C VAL A 123 -3.02 1.10 -2.63
N MET A 124 -2.83 1.57 -3.86
CA MET A 124 -3.50 1.02 -5.04
C MET A 124 -3.12 -0.46 -5.25
N PHE A 125 -1.84 -0.81 -5.24
CA PHE A 125 -1.40 -2.20 -5.42
C PHE A 125 -1.83 -3.11 -4.27
N GLN A 126 -1.83 -2.63 -3.02
CA GLN A 126 -2.36 -3.39 -1.89
C GLN A 126 -3.86 -3.68 -2.06
N SER A 127 -4.64 -2.66 -2.43
CA SER A 127 -6.09 -2.78 -2.64
C SER A 127 -6.41 -3.73 -3.79
N LEU A 128 -5.73 -3.58 -4.94
CA LEU A 128 -5.89 -4.47 -6.09
C LEU A 128 -5.44 -5.90 -5.75
N GLY A 129 -4.34 -6.06 -5.03
CA GLY A 129 -3.82 -7.36 -4.63
C GLY A 129 -4.77 -8.13 -3.72
N GLU A 130 -5.44 -7.46 -2.76
CA GLU A 130 -6.47 -8.09 -1.93
C GLU A 130 -7.68 -8.56 -2.74
N ARG A 131 -8.10 -7.75 -3.72
CA ARG A 131 -9.20 -8.11 -4.63
C ARG A 131 -8.84 -9.31 -5.51
N ILE A 132 -7.64 -9.34 -6.08
CA ILE A 132 -7.13 -10.48 -6.85
C ILE A 132 -7.07 -11.73 -5.98
N ASN A 133 -6.52 -11.65 -4.77
CA ASN A 133 -6.46 -12.81 -3.86
C ASN A 133 -7.85 -13.33 -3.50
N THR A 134 -8.82 -12.44 -3.28
CA THR A 134 -10.22 -12.82 -3.03
C THR A 134 -10.83 -13.51 -4.24
N PHE A 135 -10.59 -12.97 -5.43
CA PHE A 135 -11.07 -13.55 -6.69
C PHE A 135 -10.46 -14.92 -6.97
N VAL A 136 -9.14 -15.07 -6.79
CA VAL A 136 -8.43 -16.36 -6.91
C VAL A 136 -8.98 -17.38 -5.90
N ARG A 137 -9.26 -16.96 -4.66
CA ARG A 137 -9.87 -17.83 -3.66
C ARG A 137 -11.25 -18.32 -4.08
N TYR A 138 -12.06 -17.42 -4.65
CA TYR A 138 -13.37 -17.76 -5.20
C TYR A 138 -13.25 -18.75 -6.36
N LEU A 139 -12.35 -18.49 -7.33
CA LEU A 139 -12.10 -19.39 -8.46
C LEU A 139 -11.61 -20.77 -8.01
N LEU A 140 -10.69 -20.84 -7.04
CA LEU A 140 -10.23 -22.11 -6.48
C LEU A 140 -11.34 -22.88 -5.78
N HIS A 141 -12.22 -22.18 -5.05
CA HIS A 141 -13.36 -22.81 -4.41
C HIS A 141 -14.32 -23.39 -5.46
N GLN A 142 -14.63 -22.63 -6.52
CA GLN A 142 -15.47 -23.11 -7.62
C GLN A 142 -14.81 -24.28 -8.37
N ALA A 143 -13.52 -24.20 -8.67
CA ALA A 143 -12.80 -25.30 -9.32
C ALA A 143 -12.83 -26.58 -8.48
N LYS A 144 -12.58 -26.50 -7.17
CA LYS A 144 -12.69 -27.65 -6.25
C LYS A 144 -14.10 -28.23 -6.20
N LYS A 145 -15.12 -27.36 -6.23
CA LYS A 145 -16.53 -27.77 -6.26
C LYS A 145 -16.87 -28.47 -7.58
N CYS A 146 -16.43 -27.94 -8.72
CA CYS A 146 -16.59 -28.55 -10.04
C CYS A 146 -15.87 -29.90 -10.15
N LEU A 147 -14.71 -30.03 -9.50
CA LEU A 147 -13.94 -31.29 -9.41
C LEU A 147 -14.53 -32.29 -8.40
N GLY A 148 -15.65 -31.98 -7.75
CA GLY A 148 -16.34 -32.90 -6.82
C GLY A 148 -15.58 -33.18 -5.52
N MET A 149 -14.64 -32.32 -5.13
CA MET A 149 -13.82 -32.54 -3.94
C MET A 149 -14.64 -32.38 -2.65
N ARG A 150 -14.55 -33.37 -1.75
CA ARG A 150 -15.27 -33.40 -0.46
C ARG A 150 -14.86 -32.28 0.51
N HIS A 151 -13.64 -31.73 0.36
CA HIS A 151 -13.12 -30.57 1.11
C HIS A 151 -12.89 -29.36 0.20
N THR A 152 -13.86 -28.45 0.15
CA THR A 152 -13.81 -27.22 -0.67
C THR A 152 -13.17 -26.03 0.05
N GLU A 153 -12.73 -26.20 1.30
CA GLU A 153 -12.00 -25.20 2.06
C GLU A 153 -10.67 -24.83 1.37
N VAL A 154 -10.45 -23.52 1.17
CA VAL A 154 -9.22 -23.00 0.56
C VAL A 154 -8.25 -22.61 1.66
N SER A 155 -7.33 -23.53 1.96
CA SER A 155 -6.20 -23.31 2.88
C SER A 155 -5.26 -22.21 2.39
N MET A 156 -4.56 -21.57 3.33
CA MET A 156 -3.49 -20.60 3.04
C MET A 156 -2.37 -21.20 2.20
N ALA A 157 -2.04 -22.49 2.40
CA ALA A 157 -1.02 -23.17 1.60
C ALA A 157 -1.39 -23.21 0.11
N ASN A 158 -2.68 -23.44 -0.22
CA ASN A 158 -3.16 -23.44 -1.60
C ASN A 158 -3.02 -22.05 -2.22
N MET A 159 -3.37 -20.99 -1.47
CA MET A 159 -3.24 -19.60 -1.93
C MET A 159 -1.78 -19.23 -2.19
N VAL A 160 -0.86 -19.59 -1.29
CA VAL A 160 0.57 -19.34 -1.45
C VAL A 160 1.13 -20.09 -2.66
N THR A 161 0.72 -21.35 -2.85
CA THR A 161 1.14 -22.18 -3.99
C THR A 161 0.68 -21.55 -5.30
N VAL A 162 -0.60 -21.17 -5.42
CA VAL A 162 -1.13 -20.53 -6.62
C VAL A 162 -0.49 -19.16 -6.86
N GLY A 163 -0.27 -18.38 -5.81
CA GLY A 163 0.44 -17.11 -5.90
C GLY A 163 1.87 -17.27 -6.42
N PHE A 164 2.61 -18.27 -5.96
CA PHE A 164 3.96 -18.58 -6.43
C PHE A 164 3.97 -18.94 -7.92
N PHE A 165 3.08 -19.84 -8.35
CA PHE A 165 2.97 -20.20 -9.77
C PHE A 165 2.51 -19.02 -10.65
N SER A 166 1.64 -18.15 -10.13
CA SER A 166 1.20 -16.91 -10.82
C SER A 166 2.36 -15.91 -11.01
N CYS A 167 3.21 -15.75 -10.00
CA CYS A 167 4.41 -14.91 -10.11
C CYS A 167 5.38 -15.50 -11.15
N LEU A 168 5.64 -16.80 -11.08
CA LEU A 168 6.53 -17.48 -12.03
C LEU A 168 5.99 -17.42 -13.46
N SER A 169 4.70 -17.65 -13.67
CA SER A 169 4.09 -17.56 -15.00
C SER A 169 4.17 -16.15 -15.57
N THR A 170 3.95 -15.12 -14.75
CA THR A 170 4.08 -13.70 -15.15
C THR A 170 5.51 -13.38 -15.62
N LEU A 171 6.52 -13.90 -14.92
CA LEU A 171 7.93 -13.75 -15.32
C LEU A 171 8.23 -14.50 -16.62
N CYS A 172 7.77 -15.74 -16.77
CA CYS A 172 7.99 -16.53 -17.97
C CYS A 172 7.30 -15.92 -19.21
N VAL A 173 6.04 -15.48 -19.07
CA VAL A 173 5.30 -14.84 -20.18
C VAL A 173 5.98 -13.54 -20.61
N GLY A 174 6.42 -12.73 -19.64
CA GLY A 174 7.21 -11.54 -19.94
C GLY A 174 8.51 -11.88 -20.64
N ALA A 175 9.26 -12.86 -20.13
CA ALA A 175 10.52 -13.28 -20.71
C ALA A 175 10.38 -13.74 -22.17
N VAL A 176 9.35 -14.52 -22.50
CA VAL A 176 9.05 -14.91 -23.89
C VAL A 176 8.78 -13.67 -24.74
N ALA A 177 7.89 -12.78 -24.30
CA ALA A 177 7.52 -11.59 -25.06
C ALA A 177 8.72 -10.66 -25.30
N PHE A 178 9.46 -10.29 -24.25
CA PHE A 178 10.60 -9.38 -24.36
C PHE A 178 11.80 -10.01 -25.08
N SER A 179 11.99 -11.34 -24.99
CA SER A 179 13.02 -12.01 -25.80
C SER A 179 12.76 -11.86 -27.29
N HIS A 180 11.49 -11.95 -27.72
CA HIS A 180 11.10 -11.80 -29.11
C HIS A 180 11.08 -10.34 -29.56
N CYS A 181 10.54 -9.43 -28.74
CA CYS A 181 10.43 -8.01 -29.08
C CYS A 181 11.79 -7.29 -29.08
N GLU A 182 12.63 -7.54 -28.07
CA GLU A 182 13.92 -6.84 -27.93
C GLU A 182 15.09 -7.63 -28.52
N GLY A 183 14.88 -8.88 -28.95
CA GLY A 183 15.94 -9.76 -29.47
C GLY A 183 16.96 -10.18 -28.39
N TRP A 184 16.53 -10.24 -27.12
CA TRP A 184 17.35 -10.72 -26.02
C TRP A 184 17.28 -12.23 -25.87
N SER A 185 18.27 -12.84 -25.21
CA SER A 185 18.14 -14.24 -24.79
C SER A 185 17.03 -14.36 -23.74
N PHE A 186 16.39 -15.54 -23.66
CA PHE A 186 15.34 -15.80 -22.66
C PHE A 186 15.80 -15.48 -21.23
N LEU A 187 17.06 -15.81 -20.89
CA LEU A 187 17.62 -15.53 -19.56
C LEU A 187 17.72 -14.03 -19.28
N HIS A 188 18.18 -13.23 -20.24
CA HIS A 188 18.25 -11.77 -20.09
C HIS A 188 16.87 -11.14 -19.99
N ALA A 189 15.91 -11.61 -20.79
CA ALA A 189 14.52 -11.16 -20.71
C ALA A 189 13.87 -11.55 -19.38
N PHE A 190 14.12 -12.76 -18.88
CA PHE A 190 13.64 -13.20 -17.57
C PHE A 190 14.26 -12.37 -16.44
N TYR A 191 15.57 -12.11 -16.50
CA TYR A 191 16.27 -11.24 -15.57
C TYR A 191 15.69 -9.82 -15.57
N TYR A 192 15.46 -9.24 -16.76
CA TYR A 192 14.79 -7.96 -16.91
C TYR A 192 13.42 -7.98 -16.21
N CYS A 193 12.53 -8.92 -16.55
CA CYS A 193 11.22 -9.03 -15.92
C CYS A 193 11.30 -9.15 -14.39
N PHE A 194 12.25 -9.95 -13.88
CA PHE A 194 12.45 -10.11 -12.44
C PHE A 194 12.85 -8.78 -11.80
N ILE A 195 13.93 -8.13 -12.27
CA ILE A 195 14.46 -6.86 -11.74
C ILE A 195 13.44 -5.72 -11.84
N THR A 196 12.65 -5.71 -12.90
CA THR A 196 11.53 -4.77 -13.11
C THR A 196 10.41 -4.98 -12.10
N LEU A 197 9.89 -6.20 -11.96
CA LEU A 197 8.72 -6.47 -11.14
C LEU A 197 9.05 -6.53 -9.64
N THR A 198 10.32 -6.71 -9.26
CA THR A 198 10.79 -6.52 -7.89
C THR A 198 11.17 -5.06 -7.59
N THR A 199 10.93 -4.13 -8.52
CA THR A 199 11.22 -2.69 -8.38
C THR A 199 12.70 -2.38 -8.07
N ILE A 200 13.62 -3.25 -8.48
CA ILE A 200 15.06 -3.01 -8.33
C ILE A 200 15.55 -2.08 -9.45
N GLY A 201 15.14 -2.36 -10.69
CA GLY A 201 15.33 -1.50 -11.86
C GLY A 201 16.76 -1.00 -12.08
N PHE A 202 17.74 -1.89 -12.22
CA PHE A 202 19.14 -1.49 -12.47
C PHE A 202 19.35 -0.65 -13.75
N GLY A 203 18.51 -0.85 -14.77
CA GLY A 203 18.59 -0.11 -16.04
C GLY A 203 19.66 -0.59 -17.01
N ASP A 204 20.30 -1.72 -16.72
CA ASP A 204 21.19 -2.46 -17.62
C ASP A 204 20.42 -3.07 -18.82
N TYR A 205 19.17 -3.50 -18.58
CA TYR A 205 18.19 -3.85 -19.59
C TYR A 205 16.94 -2.98 -19.42
N VAL A 206 16.52 -2.33 -20.51
CA VAL A 206 15.32 -1.47 -20.54
C VAL A 206 14.63 -1.66 -21.88
N ALA A 207 13.36 -2.05 -21.84
CA ALA A 207 12.53 -2.18 -23.03
C ALA A 207 12.23 -0.81 -23.66
N LEU A 208 11.81 -0.80 -24.92
CA LEU A 208 11.44 0.41 -25.67
C LEU A 208 12.59 1.38 -25.97
N GLN A 209 13.85 0.94 -25.84
CA GLN A 209 15.04 1.76 -26.11
C GLN A 209 15.66 1.51 -27.49
N ARG A 210 15.23 0.47 -28.22
CA ARG A 210 15.71 0.15 -29.57
C ARG A 210 14.80 0.76 -30.65
N ASP A 211 15.39 1.13 -31.78
CA ASP A 211 14.72 1.54 -33.03
C ASP A 211 13.64 2.64 -32.88
N ASP A 212 13.84 3.56 -31.94
CA ASP A 212 12.87 4.60 -31.60
C ASP A 212 11.46 4.03 -31.30
N ALA A 213 11.38 2.81 -30.74
CA ALA A 213 10.13 2.08 -30.49
C ALA A 213 9.11 2.89 -29.67
N LEU A 214 9.61 3.77 -28.78
CA LEU A 214 8.81 4.71 -28.00
C LEU A 214 7.90 5.62 -28.85
N GLN A 215 8.30 5.90 -30.09
CA GLN A 215 7.56 6.73 -31.06
C GLN A 215 6.92 5.91 -32.17
N ASN A 216 7.62 4.86 -32.61
CA ASN A 216 7.26 4.13 -33.82
C ASN A 216 6.27 2.98 -33.58
N ASP A 217 6.22 2.42 -32.36
CA ASP A 217 5.34 1.28 -32.04
C ASP A 217 4.48 1.53 -30.78
N PRO A 218 3.35 2.26 -30.91
CA PRO A 218 2.46 2.52 -29.79
C PRO A 218 1.82 1.26 -29.21
N ARG A 219 1.72 0.17 -29.98
CA ARG A 219 1.13 -1.09 -29.50
C ARG A 219 2.08 -1.79 -28.55
N TYR A 220 3.36 -1.84 -28.91
CA TYR A 220 4.41 -2.39 -28.05
C TYR A 220 4.60 -1.54 -26.78
N VAL A 221 4.54 -0.20 -26.89
CA VAL A 221 4.53 0.71 -25.74
C VAL A 221 3.38 0.38 -24.78
N ALA A 222 2.15 0.25 -25.30
CA ALA A 222 0.99 -0.10 -24.48
C ALA A 222 1.14 -1.49 -23.82
N PHE A 223 1.63 -2.49 -24.56
CA PHE A 223 1.94 -3.81 -24.02
C PHE A 223 2.91 -3.72 -22.83
N CYS A 224 4.01 -2.97 -22.96
CA CYS A 224 4.99 -2.80 -21.90
C CYS A 224 4.38 -2.18 -20.64
N PHE A 225 3.57 -1.13 -20.78
CA PHE A 225 2.92 -0.46 -19.64
C PHE A 225 1.93 -1.38 -18.95
N VAL A 226 1.08 -2.08 -19.71
CA VAL A 226 0.14 -3.05 -19.16
C VAL A 226 0.88 -4.19 -18.47
N TYR A 227 1.94 -4.72 -19.07
CA TYR A 227 2.75 -5.78 -18.47
C TYR A 227 3.32 -5.35 -17.12
N ILE A 228 3.96 -4.16 -17.04
CA ILE A 228 4.54 -3.65 -15.79
C ILE A 228 3.46 -3.48 -14.72
N LEU A 229 2.34 -2.83 -15.04
CA LEU A 229 1.28 -2.57 -14.08
C LEU A 229 0.60 -3.86 -13.59
N MET A 230 0.28 -4.79 -14.50
CA MET A 230 -0.31 -6.08 -14.14
C MET A 230 0.67 -6.96 -13.38
N GLY A 231 1.93 -7.02 -13.81
CA GLY A 231 2.97 -7.79 -13.15
C GLY A 231 3.25 -7.30 -11.73
N LEU A 232 3.36 -5.99 -11.51
CA LEU A 232 3.50 -5.41 -10.17
C LEU A 232 2.28 -5.70 -9.31
N THR A 233 1.08 -5.75 -9.90
CA THR A 233 -0.13 -6.13 -9.16
C THR A 233 -0.09 -7.61 -8.74
N VAL A 234 0.41 -8.52 -9.58
CA VAL A 234 0.58 -9.94 -9.24
C VAL A 234 1.60 -10.13 -8.12
N ILE A 235 2.79 -9.50 -8.25
CA ILE A 235 3.82 -9.55 -7.20
C ILE A 235 3.29 -8.91 -5.91
N GLY A 236 2.62 -7.75 -6.02
CA GLY A 236 1.99 -7.07 -4.90
C GLY A 236 0.92 -7.91 -4.19
N ALA A 237 0.10 -8.66 -4.94
CA ALA A 237 -0.88 -9.60 -4.38
C ALA A 237 -0.20 -10.72 -3.59
N PHE A 238 0.90 -11.27 -4.09
CA PHE A 238 1.67 -12.30 -3.42
C PHE A 238 2.36 -11.77 -2.15
N LEU A 239 2.98 -10.58 -2.22
CA LEU A 239 3.57 -9.91 -1.06
C LEU A 239 2.52 -9.57 0.01
N ASN A 240 1.32 -9.11 -0.40
CA ASN A 240 0.21 -8.87 0.52
C ASN A 240 -0.20 -10.17 1.26
N LEU A 241 -0.27 -11.30 0.54
CA LEU A 241 -0.62 -12.59 1.13
C LEU A 241 0.42 -13.08 2.16
N VAL A 242 1.71 -12.93 1.86
CA VAL A 242 2.80 -13.52 2.65
C VAL A 242 3.38 -12.54 3.68
N VAL A 243 3.76 -11.35 3.25
CA VAL A 243 4.56 -10.39 4.04
C VAL A 243 3.68 -9.54 4.96
N LEU A 244 2.52 -9.09 4.49
CA LEU A 244 1.68 -8.18 5.30
C LEU A 244 1.25 -8.84 6.62
N ARG A 245 1.01 -10.16 6.62
CA ARG A 245 0.65 -10.92 7.83
C ARG A 245 1.78 -10.98 8.87
N PHE A 246 3.04 -10.96 8.43
CA PHE A 246 4.18 -10.88 9.36
C PHE A 246 4.32 -9.47 9.94
N LEU A 247 4.07 -8.43 9.14
CA LEU A 247 4.13 -7.05 9.61
C LEU A 247 3.05 -6.76 10.65
N THR A 248 1.81 -7.24 10.44
CA THR A 248 0.72 -7.04 11.39
C THR A 248 0.87 -7.87 12.66
N MET A 249 1.56 -9.01 12.60
CA MET A 249 1.84 -9.84 13.78
C MET A 249 2.61 -9.05 14.86
N ASN A 250 3.49 -8.12 14.47
CA ASN A 250 4.23 -7.30 15.41
C ASN A 250 3.31 -6.37 16.22
N ALA A 251 2.37 -5.71 15.53
CA ALA A 251 1.40 -4.81 16.13
C ALA A 251 0.36 -5.58 16.98
N GLU A 252 -0.04 -6.78 16.55
CA GLU A 252 -0.92 -7.64 17.34
C GLU A 252 -0.26 -8.09 18.65
N ASP A 253 1.02 -8.44 18.63
CA ASP A 253 1.78 -8.78 19.84
C ASP A 253 1.86 -7.59 20.80
N GLU A 254 2.12 -6.37 20.30
CA GLU A 254 2.08 -5.14 21.12
C GLU A 254 0.72 -4.93 21.77
N ARG A 255 -0.36 -5.15 21.01
CA ARG A 255 -1.73 -5.03 21.53
C ARG A 255 -2.04 -6.08 22.60
N ARG A 256 -1.53 -7.30 22.46
CA ARG A 256 -1.69 -8.37 23.47
C ARG A 256 -0.90 -8.06 24.73
N ASP A 257 0.34 -7.60 24.59
CA ASP A 257 1.20 -7.22 25.72
C ASP A 257 0.63 -6.01 26.49
N ALA A 258 0.05 -5.03 25.78
CA ALA A 258 -0.62 -3.88 26.39
C ALA A 258 -1.87 -4.31 27.18
N LYS A 259 -2.70 -5.18 26.61
CA LYS A 259 -3.88 -5.76 27.29
C LYS A 259 -3.49 -6.54 28.54
N GLN A 260 -2.45 -7.37 28.46
CA GLN A 260 -2.01 -8.20 29.59
C GLN A 260 -1.46 -7.34 30.74
N LYS A 261 -0.73 -6.26 30.44
CA LYS A 261 -0.31 -5.28 31.45
C LYS A 261 -1.48 -4.53 32.09
N ALA A 262 -2.48 -4.14 31.29
CA ALA A 262 -3.67 -3.48 31.80
C ALA A 262 -4.44 -4.40 32.78
N LEU A 263 -4.61 -5.68 32.42
CA LEU A 263 -5.23 -6.68 33.30
C LEU A 263 -4.43 -6.89 34.60
N LEU A 264 -3.11 -7.01 34.52
CA LEU A 264 -2.25 -7.15 35.71
C LEU A 264 -2.32 -5.91 36.61
N SER A 265 -2.46 -4.71 36.06
CA SER A 265 -2.62 -3.48 36.84
C SER A 265 -3.99 -3.37 37.51
N ALA A 266 -5.03 -3.96 36.92
CA ALA A 266 -6.38 -3.98 37.48
C ALA A 266 -6.56 -5.02 38.60
N VAL A 267 -5.78 -6.10 38.60
CA VAL A 267 -5.85 -7.21 39.57
C VAL A 267 -4.98 -6.95 40.82
N LYS A 268 -4.27 -5.82 40.92
CA LYS A 268 -3.50 -5.50 42.13
C LYS A 268 -4.47 -5.38 43.33
N PRO A 269 -4.39 -6.24 44.37
CA PRO A 269 -5.38 -6.24 45.44
C PRO A 269 -5.29 -4.93 46.22
N ARG A 270 -6.44 -4.25 46.34
CA ARG A 270 -6.65 -3.19 47.31
C ARG A 270 -7.12 -3.85 48.62
N GLY A 271 -6.17 -4.28 49.43
CA GLY A 271 -6.34 -4.79 50.80
C GLY A 271 -4.97 -5.31 51.24
N GLU A 272 -4.37 -4.95 52.38
CA GLU A 272 -4.96 -5.00 53.72
C GLU A 272 -4.02 -4.32 54.73
N VAL A 273 -4.52 -3.43 55.60
CA VAL A 273 -4.26 -3.47 57.06
C VAL A 273 -5.49 -2.88 57.75
N ALA A 274 -6.39 -3.75 58.18
CA ALA A 274 -7.32 -3.46 59.26
C ALA A 274 -6.66 -3.89 60.58
N ARG A 275 -6.57 -2.98 61.56
CA ARG A 275 -6.32 -3.31 62.97
C ARG A 275 -7.41 -2.66 63.83
N LEU A 276 -7.90 -3.45 64.77
CA LEU A 276 -9.07 -3.25 65.65
C LEU A 276 -8.79 -2.27 66.83
N LEU A 277 -9.70 -1.29 67.03
CA LEU A 277 -10.33 -0.64 68.23
C LEU A 277 -9.60 -0.49 69.60
N PRO A 278 -9.97 0.44 70.55
CA PRO A 278 -11.29 1.09 70.79
C PRO A 278 -11.37 2.61 71.23
N VAL A 279 -12.59 3.18 71.12
CA VAL A 279 -13.32 4.24 71.90
C VAL A 279 -12.51 5.26 72.74
N SER A 280 -12.61 6.61 72.58
CA SER A 280 -13.64 7.50 73.18
C SER A 280 -13.49 9.00 72.79
N THR A 281 -14.64 9.71 72.72
CA THR A 281 -14.95 11.14 73.01
C THR A 281 -14.53 12.33 72.11
N SER A 282 -15.57 12.90 71.47
CA SER A 282 -15.98 14.34 71.33
C SER A 282 -15.04 15.42 70.76
N SER A 283 -15.43 16.02 69.61
CA SER A 283 -15.99 17.40 69.49
C SER A 283 -16.02 17.91 68.03
N THR A 284 -17.23 18.22 67.51
CA THR A 284 -17.68 19.28 66.55
C THR A 284 -16.89 19.69 65.27
N PRO A 285 -17.58 20.26 64.24
CA PRO A 285 -17.29 20.01 62.83
C PRO A 285 -16.58 21.15 62.09
N VAL A 286 -15.84 20.82 61.03
CA VAL A 286 -15.48 21.76 59.96
C VAL A 286 -15.54 21.04 58.61
N ALA A 287 -16.19 21.70 57.65
CA ALA A 287 -16.42 21.31 56.26
C ALA A 287 -15.12 21.07 55.47
N ASP A 288 -15.13 20.15 54.50
CA ASP A 288 -14.85 20.46 53.09
C ASP A 288 -14.99 19.21 52.16
N GLY A 289 -15.46 19.44 50.93
CA GLY A 289 -15.00 18.70 49.74
C GLY A 289 -15.59 17.32 49.41
N GLY A 290 -16.79 17.29 48.83
CA GLY A 290 -17.30 16.12 48.10
C GLY A 290 -16.53 15.81 46.81
N THR A 291 -16.04 14.56 46.72
CA THR A 291 -15.89 13.69 45.53
C THR A 291 -15.67 14.31 44.12
N LYS A 292 -14.50 14.02 43.52
CA LYS A 292 -14.42 13.42 42.17
C LYS A 292 -13.25 12.43 42.09
N PRO A 293 -13.47 11.15 41.70
CA PRO A 293 -12.37 10.25 41.38
C PRO A 293 -11.73 10.69 40.06
N LYS A 294 -10.39 10.76 40.04
CA LYS A 294 -9.61 11.05 38.82
C LYS A 294 -9.96 10.03 37.74
N ASP A 295 -10.30 10.59 36.59
CA ASP A 295 -10.89 9.96 35.42
C ASP A 295 -9.94 8.92 34.79
N LEU A 296 -10.16 7.64 35.12
CA LEU A 296 -9.45 6.48 34.57
C LEU A 296 -9.73 6.27 33.06
N LYS A 297 -10.64 7.06 32.49
CA LYS A 297 -11.08 7.01 31.10
C LYS A 297 -10.13 7.77 30.16
N GLY A 298 -9.35 8.72 30.68
CA GLY A 298 -8.41 9.53 29.89
C GLY A 298 -7.18 8.78 29.35
N VAL A 299 -6.73 7.74 30.07
CA VAL A 299 -5.55 6.94 29.66
C VAL A 299 -5.90 5.95 28.54
N TYR A 300 -7.16 5.56 28.41
CA TYR A 300 -7.63 4.69 27.32
C TYR A 300 -7.80 5.42 25.99
N THR A 301 -8.00 6.74 26.02
CA THR A 301 -8.22 7.56 24.81
C THR A 301 -6.94 7.98 24.10
N GLU A 302 -5.81 8.13 24.79
CA GLU A 302 -4.56 8.55 24.11
C GLU A 302 -3.88 7.44 23.30
N VAL A 303 -4.09 6.17 23.65
CA VAL A 303 -3.51 5.03 22.89
C VAL A 303 -4.33 4.70 21.64
N LEU A 304 -5.54 5.25 21.50
CA LEU A 304 -6.42 4.96 20.36
C LEU A 304 -6.18 5.85 19.14
N HIS A 305 -5.38 6.91 19.25
CA HIS A 305 -5.38 7.99 18.25
C HIS A 305 -4.19 8.01 17.26
N PHE A 306 -3.28 7.03 17.29
CA PHE A 306 -2.08 7.06 16.44
C PHE A 306 -2.04 6.06 15.28
N GLN A 307 -3.09 5.28 15.00
CA GLN A 307 -3.05 4.33 13.88
C GLN A 307 -4.42 4.01 13.31
N THR A 308 -5.04 5.00 12.66
CA THR A 308 -6.17 4.76 11.75
C THR A 308 -5.99 5.56 10.47
N ILE A 309 -5.33 4.94 9.48
CA ILE A 309 -5.61 5.18 8.07
C ILE A 309 -5.93 3.81 7.45
N CYS A 310 -7.16 3.34 7.66
CA CYS A 310 -7.97 2.59 6.69
C CYS A 310 -9.28 2.13 7.36
N SER A 311 -10.40 2.74 6.98
CA SER A 311 -11.75 2.42 7.48
C SER A 311 -12.25 1.02 7.09
N CYS A 312 -11.48 0.24 6.33
CA CYS A 312 -11.88 -1.05 5.78
C CYS A 312 -11.80 -2.21 6.78
N LEU A 313 -10.95 -2.12 7.82
CA LEU A 313 -10.80 -3.19 8.82
C LEU A 313 -11.93 -3.23 9.85
N TRP A 314 -12.65 -2.13 10.06
CA TRP A 314 -13.67 -2.05 11.11
C TRP A 314 -14.95 -2.82 10.77
N TYR A 315 -15.22 -3.05 9.49
CA TYR A 315 -16.47 -3.68 9.04
C TYR A 315 -16.53 -5.20 9.32
N ARG A 316 -15.39 -5.89 9.44
CA ARG A 316 -15.35 -7.35 9.55
C ARG A 316 -15.45 -7.90 10.98
N SER A 317 -15.46 -7.04 12.01
CA SER A 317 -15.49 -7.47 13.41
C SER A 317 -16.89 -7.74 13.96
N LYS A 318 -17.97 -7.25 13.31
CA LYS A 318 -19.33 -7.38 13.86
C LYS A 318 -20.01 -8.72 13.59
N GLU A 319 -19.65 -9.44 12.53
CA GLU A 319 -20.33 -10.70 12.18
C GLU A 319 -19.93 -11.91 13.06
N LYS A 320 -18.82 -11.84 13.79
CA LYS A 320 -18.34 -12.97 14.61
C LYS A 320 -18.73 -12.93 16.09
N LEU A 321 -19.48 -11.92 16.55
CA LEU A 321 -19.88 -11.79 17.96
C LEU A 321 -21.33 -12.22 18.25
N GLN A 322 -22.08 -12.69 17.25
CA GLN A 322 -23.50 -13.06 17.40
C GLN A 322 -23.81 -14.57 17.33
N GLY A 323 -22.79 -15.43 17.25
CA GLY A 323 -22.99 -16.87 17.14
C GLY A 323 -22.03 -17.66 18.02
N SER A 324 -22.14 -17.56 19.34
CA SER A 324 -21.68 -18.57 20.32
C SER A 324 -21.95 -18.10 21.74
N THR A 325 -23.14 -18.38 22.28
CA THR A 325 -23.31 -18.67 23.71
C THR A 325 -24.57 -19.50 23.90
N MET A 326 -24.37 -20.70 24.46
CA MET A 326 -25.39 -21.71 24.71
C MET A 326 -25.38 -21.98 26.23
N ILE A 327 -26.58 -22.25 26.80
CA ILE A 327 -26.89 -22.93 28.09
C ILE A 327 -27.04 -22.02 29.35
N PRO A 328 -27.99 -22.26 30.31
CA PRO A 328 -29.33 -22.87 30.25
C PRO A 328 -30.46 -22.06 30.96
N GLN A 329 -31.66 -22.58 30.76
CA GLN A 329 -32.99 -22.27 31.30
C GLN A 329 -33.14 -22.55 32.81
N GLU A 330 -33.87 -21.69 33.55
CA GLU A 330 -34.82 -22.03 34.64
C GLU A 330 -35.54 -20.77 35.20
N LEU A 331 -36.86 -20.93 35.36
CA LEU A 331 -37.78 -20.34 36.34
C LEU A 331 -38.17 -18.84 36.33
N THR A 332 -39.45 -18.59 36.02
CA THR A 332 -40.57 -18.14 36.90
C THR A 332 -41.45 -17.00 36.34
N PHE A 333 -42.76 -17.33 36.25
CA PHE A 333 -43.98 -16.49 36.37
C PHE A 333 -44.24 -15.36 35.35
N SER A 334 -45.17 -15.55 34.40
CA SER A 334 -46.63 -15.29 34.48
C SER A 334 -47.00 -13.83 34.69
N ASP A 335 -47.57 -13.18 33.65
CA ASP A 335 -48.99 -12.86 33.66
C ASP A 335 -49.54 -12.51 32.27
N ALA A 336 -50.78 -12.93 32.07
CA ALA A 336 -51.57 -12.88 30.84
C ALA A 336 -52.47 -11.63 30.78
N TYR A 337 -53.32 -11.59 29.75
CA TYR A 337 -54.50 -10.74 29.44
C TYR A 337 -54.30 -9.81 28.23
N LEU A 338 -54.75 -10.14 27.00
CA LEU A 338 -56.08 -10.36 26.38
C LEU A 338 -56.92 -9.09 26.07
N GLN A 339 -57.11 -8.88 24.75
CA GLN A 339 -58.30 -8.36 24.01
C GLN A 339 -58.78 -6.92 24.26
N GLN A 340 -59.49 -6.20 23.38
CA GLN A 340 -59.79 -6.14 21.93
C GLN A 340 -60.98 -5.14 21.82
N ASN A 341 -61.09 -4.42 20.70
CA ASN A 341 -62.24 -3.63 20.20
C ASN A 341 -62.47 -2.16 20.63
N SER A 342 -62.39 -1.27 19.61
CA SER A 342 -63.08 0.02 19.42
C SER A 342 -64.52 -0.21 18.88
N PRO A 343 -65.35 0.80 18.45
CA PRO A 343 -65.22 2.28 18.35
C PRO A 343 -66.44 3.06 18.95
N HIS A 344 -66.49 4.39 19.17
CA HIS A 344 -66.64 5.49 18.20
C HIS A 344 -66.88 6.86 18.92
N TYR A 345 -66.38 7.96 18.30
CA TYR A 345 -66.93 9.34 18.16
C TYR A 345 -66.71 10.53 19.17
N VAL A 346 -66.16 11.63 18.57
CA VAL A 346 -66.20 13.11 18.79
C VAL A 346 -65.18 13.85 19.70
N GLU A 347 -64.29 14.59 19.00
CA GLU A 347 -63.47 15.82 19.21
C GLU A 347 -63.72 16.84 20.37
N PRO A 348 -62.86 17.89 20.55
CA PRO A 348 -61.38 17.96 20.46
C PRO A 348 -60.74 18.79 21.61
N GLY A 349 -59.43 18.61 21.86
CA GLY A 349 -58.71 19.46 22.82
C GLY A 349 -57.20 19.29 22.86
N SER A 350 -56.50 20.25 22.26
CA SER A 350 -55.14 20.75 22.53
C SER A 350 -53.91 19.82 22.46
N SER A 351 -53.06 20.17 21.47
CA SER A 351 -51.59 20.34 21.55
C SER A 351 -50.70 19.15 21.93
N GLY A 352 -50.05 18.58 20.91
CA GLY A 352 -48.80 17.82 21.06
C GLY A 352 -48.47 17.03 19.80
N CYS A 353 -47.67 17.59 18.89
CA CYS A 353 -47.21 16.88 17.69
C CYS A 353 -45.74 16.45 17.86
N VAL A 354 -45.55 15.16 18.10
CA VAL A 354 -44.29 14.42 17.92
C VAL A 354 -44.21 13.94 16.48
N CYS A 355 -43.06 14.16 15.86
CA CYS A 355 -42.77 13.80 14.47
C CYS A 355 -42.67 12.28 14.25
N SER A 356 -43.23 11.80 13.15
CA SER A 356 -42.80 10.57 12.47
C SER A 356 -43.19 10.61 10.98
N PRO A 357 -42.63 9.73 10.13
CA PRO A 357 -42.06 10.12 8.84
C PRO A 357 -42.85 9.58 7.64
N ARG A 358 -42.76 10.27 6.50
CA ARG A 358 -42.54 9.73 5.14
C ARG A 358 -43.09 10.64 4.03
N GLN A 359 -42.34 10.61 2.93
CA GLN A 359 -42.79 10.62 1.53
C GLN A 359 -43.15 11.95 0.83
N CYS A 360 -42.34 12.17 -0.21
CA CYS A 360 -42.73 12.41 -1.61
C CYS A 360 -42.89 13.85 -2.13
N THR A 361 -42.00 14.12 -3.09
CA THR A 361 -42.26 14.66 -4.44
C THR A 361 -42.61 16.14 -4.63
N SER A 362 -41.59 16.86 -5.13
CA SER A 362 -41.51 17.51 -6.45
C SER A 362 -42.45 18.67 -6.85
N ILE A 363 -41.83 19.65 -7.52
CA ILE A 363 -42.40 20.68 -8.45
C ILE A 363 -43.03 21.87 -7.71
N SER A 364 -42.81 23.15 -8.02
CA SER A 364 -41.88 23.91 -8.86
C SER A 364 -42.14 25.41 -8.57
N SER A 365 -41.10 26.24 -8.72
CA SER A 365 -41.13 27.63 -9.24
C SER A 365 -42.17 28.65 -8.74
N ILE A 366 -41.68 29.81 -8.27
CA ILE A 366 -41.83 31.13 -8.93
C ILE A 366 -41.02 32.20 -8.15
N ALA A 367 -40.40 33.08 -8.93
CA ALA A 367 -39.56 34.23 -8.56
C ALA A 367 -40.30 35.31 -7.75
N THR A 368 -39.63 36.19 -7.01
CA THR A 368 -39.15 37.50 -7.51
C THR A 368 -38.41 38.27 -6.40
N GLY A 369 -37.41 39.08 -6.75
CA GLY A 369 -36.75 40.02 -5.84
C GLY A 369 -35.37 40.48 -6.30
N LEU A 370 -35.35 41.31 -7.35
CA LEU A 370 -34.16 41.97 -7.93
C LEU A 370 -33.91 43.32 -7.24
N HIS A 371 -32.65 43.77 -7.14
CA HIS A 371 -32.11 45.14 -7.36
C HIS A 371 -30.72 45.26 -6.69
N ILE A 372 -29.61 45.08 -7.43
CA ILE A 372 -28.83 46.06 -8.23
C ILE A 372 -27.93 46.97 -7.37
N LEU A 373 -26.61 46.87 -7.61
CA LEU A 373 -25.69 47.99 -7.87
C LEU A 373 -24.43 47.48 -8.61
N SER A 374 -24.27 47.98 -9.84
CA SER A 374 -23.01 48.02 -10.63
C SER A 374 -22.69 49.52 -10.84
N PRO A 375 -21.52 49.98 -11.37
CA PRO A 375 -21.08 49.63 -12.74
C PRO A 375 -19.56 49.77 -13.11
N PHE A 376 -19.27 49.38 -14.37
CA PHE A 376 -18.16 49.74 -15.30
C PHE A 376 -16.74 49.17 -15.06
N SER A 377 -15.96 48.71 -16.07
CA SER A 377 -16.06 48.76 -17.55
C SER A 377 -15.06 47.81 -18.28
N LEU A 378 -15.54 47.17 -19.36
CA LEU A 378 -14.97 46.98 -20.72
C LEU A 378 -13.47 46.59 -20.95
N PHE A 379 -13.26 45.47 -21.65
CA PHE A 379 -12.56 45.48 -22.95
C PHE A 379 -13.06 44.37 -23.88
N LYS A 380 -13.22 44.75 -25.15
CA LYS A 380 -13.86 44.04 -26.27
C LYS A 380 -12.75 43.67 -27.28
N ARG A 381 -12.76 42.46 -27.84
CA ARG A 381 -12.24 42.25 -29.21
C ARG A 381 -12.93 41.09 -29.92
N ARG A 382 -13.21 41.38 -31.20
CA ARG A 382 -14.09 40.72 -32.19
C ARG A 382 -13.43 39.50 -32.86
N SER A 383 -14.31 38.62 -33.34
CA SER A 383 -14.12 37.69 -34.46
C SER A 383 -14.33 38.40 -35.82
N SER A 384 -13.57 38.01 -36.84
CA SER A 384 -13.97 37.78 -38.25
C SER A 384 -12.73 37.79 -39.17
N VAL A 385 -12.42 36.70 -39.87
CA VAL A 385 -12.73 36.38 -41.28
C VAL A 385 -12.41 34.90 -41.47
#